data_AF-A0A7X4YV17-F1
#
_entry.id   AF-A0A7X4YV17-F1
#
_cell.length_a   1.000
_cell.length_b   1.000
_cell.length_c   1.000
_cell.angle_alpha   90.00
_cell.angle_beta   90.00
_cell.angle_gamma   90.00
#
_symmetry.space_group_name_H-M   'P 1'
#
loop_
_entity.id
_entity.type
_entity.pdbx_description
1 polymer ?
#
loop_
_entity_poly.entity_id
_entity_poly.type
_entity_poly.pdbx_seq_one_letter_code
_entity_poly.pdbx_strand_id
1 'polypeptide(L)'
;MKHPKLVIAALSVVVVILGIVLFNDIRARSDSDERLRFVQQMADNSFRYQLGEAASSFGKDMDEDEASFHQCVAAVSAAAALAKLTSFEKQNDGIDVVLDGFGKNLLNPSNRAAVLGKAPELRELFAKLNQNPADKETTNKLAEFGDTLR
;
A
#
# COMPACT_ATOMS: atom_id res chain seq x y z
N MET A 1 46.67 26.30 40.04
CA MET A 1 45.30 25.88 39.70
C MET A 1 44.51 27.12 39.30
N LYS A 2 44.45 27.46 38.01
CA LYS A 2 43.98 28.78 37.56
C LYS A 2 42.68 28.65 36.75
N HIS A 3 41.65 29.32 37.26
CA HIS A 3 40.34 29.65 36.65
C HIS A 3 39.27 28.55 36.52
N PRO A 4 38.84 27.92 37.63
CA PRO A 4 37.70 26.99 37.62
C PRO A 4 36.40 27.63 37.08
N LYS A 5 36.21 28.94 37.28
CA LYS A 5 35.05 29.69 36.76
C LYS A 5 34.98 29.76 35.23
N LEU A 6 36.14 29.87 34.55
CA LEU A 6 36.21 29.89 33.09
C LEU A 6 35.93 28.51 32.49
N VAL A 7 36.44 27.45 33.13
CA VAL A 7 36.17 26.06 32.73
C VAL A 7 34.68 25.71 32.92
N ILE A 8 34.08 26.12 34.04
CA ILE A 8 32.64 25.93 34.29
C ILE A 8 31.82 26.69 33.24
N ALA A 9 32.15 27.95 32.97
CA ALA A 9 31.44 28.74 31.96
C ALA A 9 31.55 28.12 30.55
N ALA A 10 32.73 27.64 30.16
CA ALA A 10 32.94 26.96 28.89
C ALA A 10 32.13 25.66 28.77
N LEU A 11 32.09 24.85 29.84
CA LEU A 11 31.28 23.63 29.89
C LEU A 11 29.78 23.94 29.82
N SER A 12 29.31 24.98 30.51
CA SER A 12 27.91 25.41 30.45
C SER A 12 27.50 25.82 29.02
N VAL A 13 28.37 26.51 28.29
CA VAL A 13 28.11 26.88 26.89
C VAL A 13 28.01 25.64 25.99
N VAL A 14 28.90 24.66 26.17
CA VAL A 14 28.87 23.40 25.40
C VAL A 14 27.57 22.64 25.66
N VAL A 15 27.11 22.56 26.91
CA VAL A 15 25.85 21.89 27.27
C VAL A 15 24.65 22.57 26.61
N VAL A 16 24.61 23.91 26.59
CA VAL A 16 23.53 24.67 25.92
C VAL A 16 23.52 24.41 24.42
N ILE A 17 24.69 24.42 23.77
CA ILE A 17 24.80 24.13 22.34
C ILE A 17 24.31 22.70 22.04
N LEU A 18 24.73 21.72 22.84
CA LEU A 18 24.26 20.34 22.68
C LEU A 18 22.73 20.24 22.83
N GLY A 19 22.16 20.94 23.82
CA GLY A 19 20.71 20.96 24.03
C GLY A 19 19.94 21.50 22.82
N ILE A 20 20.44 22.57 22.18
CA ILE A 20 19.84 23.14 20.97
C ILE A 20 19.93 22.15 19.80
N VAL A 21 21.08 21.51 19.61
CA VAL A 21 21.28 20.52 18.54
C VAL A 21 20.33 19.33 18.71
N LEU A 22 20.25 18.77 19.93
CA LEU A 22 19.36 17.65 20.24
C LEU A 22 17.89 18.02 20.07
N PHE A 23 17.49 19.21 20.51
CA PHE A 23 16.11 19.69 20.34
C PHE A 23 15.74 19.81 18.86
N ASN A 24 16.64 20.34 18.03
CA ASN A 24 16.41 20.45 16.59
C ASN A 24 16.36 19.08 15.90
N ASP A 25 17.22 18.13 16.29
CA ASP A 25 17.20 16.76 15.75
C ASP A 25 15.88 16.04 16.09
N ILE A 26 15.43 16.13 17.35
CA ILE A 26 14.15 15.54 17.79
C ILE A 26 12.97 16.15 17.02
N ARG A 27 12.95 17.48 16.87
CA ARG A 27 11.89 18.17 16.13
C ARG A 27 11.87 17.79 14.65
N ALA A 28 13.03 17.70 14.00
CA ALA A 28 13.15 17.30 12.61
C ALA A 28 12.69 15.85 12.39
N ARG A 29 13.06 14.93 13.29
CA ARG A 29 12.58 13.54 13.26
C ARG A 29 11.07 13.45 13.46
N SER A 30 10.51 14.20 14.41
CA SER A 30 9.05 14.21 14.63
C SER A 30 8.28 14.68 13.39
N ASP A 31 8.73 15.75 12.72
CA ASP A 31 8.09 16.24 11.49
C ASP A 31 8.22 15.23 10.34
N SER A 32 9.38 14.56 10.23
CA SER A 32 9.61 13.49 9.27
C SER A 32 8.71 12.28 9.52
N ASP A 33 8.60 11.82 10.76
CA ASP A 33 7.78 10.66 11.13
C ASP A 33 6.29 10.95 10.92
N GLU A 34 5.83 12.16 11.22
CA GLU A 34 4.45 12.58 10.98
C GLU A 34 4.13 12.60 9.47
N ARG A 35 5.03 13.17 8.64
CA ARG A 35 4.90 13.13 7.18
C ARG A 35 4.91 11.71 6.63
N LEU A 36 5.79 10.84 7.12
CA LEU A 36 5.85 9.44 6.71
C LEU A 36 4.55 8.70 7.03
N ARG A 37 4.02 8.89 8.25
CA ARG A 37 2.73 8.32 8.65
C ARG A 37 1.59 8.84 7.77
N PHE A 38 1.58 10.14 7.46
CA PHE A 38 0.58 10.75 6.60
C PHE A 38 0.63 10.15 5.17
N VAL A 39 1.81 10.04 4.57
CA VAL A 39 1.99 9.43 3.25
C VAL A 39 1.57 7.96 3.26
N GLN A 40 1.97 7.19 4.27
CA GLN A 40 1.57 5.79 4.39
C GLN A 40 0.06 5.65 4.58
N GLN A 41 -0.58 6.52 5.37
CA GLN A 41 -2.03 6.51 5.55
C GLN A 41 -2.76 6.88 4.24
N MET A 42 -2.24 7.83 3.46
CA MET A 42 -2.77 8.12 2.14
C MET A 42 -2.62 6.94 1.18
N ALA A 43 -1.48 6.25 1.21
CA ALA A 43 -1.25 5.04 0.42
C ALA A 43 -2.23 3.92 0.83
N ASP A 44 -2.41 3.69 2.13
CA ASP A 44 -3.33 2.70 2.70
C ASP A 44 -4.78 2.97 2.27
N ASN A 45 -5.22 4.22 2.37
CA ASN A 45 -6.56 4.63 1.95
C ASN A 45 -6.76 4.49 0.44
N SER A 46 -5.77 4.92 -0.35
CA SER A 46 -5.82 4.82 -1.81
C SER A 46 -5.83 3.35 -2.25
N PHE A 47 -5.04 2.51 -1.60
CA PHE A 47 -4.99 1.07 -1.86
C PHE A 47 -6.35 0.41 -1.60
N ARG A 48 -6.96 0.68 -0.45
CA ARG A 48 -8.32 0.21 -0.12
C ARG A 48 -9.35 0.70 -1.13
N TYR A 49 -9.29 1.98 -1.51
CA TYR A 49 -10.17 2.54 -2.53
C TYR A 49 -10.05 1.78 -3.86
N GLN A 50 -8.83 1.52 -4.35
CA GLN A 50 -8.61 0.78 -5.60
C GLN A 50 -9.09 -0.68 -5.51
N LEU A 51 -8.90 -1.35 -4.37
CA LEU A 51 -9.48 -2.68 -4.14
C LEU A 51 -11.01 -2.65 -4.14
N GLY A 52 -11.61 -1.60 -3.59
CA GLY A 52 -13.05 -1.37 -3.64
C GLY A 52 -13.57 -1.13 -5.07
N GLU A 53 -12.86 -0.34 -5.87
CA GLU A 53 -13.18 -0.13 -7.29
C GLU A 53 -13.06 -1.42 -8.09
N ALA A 54 -12.04 -2.25 -7.83
CA ALA A 54 -11.90 -3.57 -8.44
C ALA A 54 -13.08 -4.48 -8.08
N ALA A 55 -13.45 -4.56 -6.79
CA ALA A 55 -14.62 -5.33 -6.34
C ALA A 55 -15.93 -4.85 -6.96
N SER A 56 -16.10 -3.52 -7.05
CA SER A 56 -17.25 -2.89 -7.69
C SER A 56 -17.35 -3.28 -9.16
N SER A 57 -16.23 -3.23 -9.87
CA SER A 57 -16.15 -3.60 -11.29
C SER A 57 -16.59 -5.04 -11.51
N PHE A 58 -16.12 -6.00 -10.69
CA PHE A 58 -16.49 -7.41 -10.79
C PHE A 58 -17.95 -7.76 -10.47
N GLY A 59 -18.79 -6.81 -10.04
CA GLY A 59 -20.24 -7.03 -9.98
C GLY A 59 -21.05 -6.06 -10.80
N LYS A 60 -20.44 -5.48 -11.83
CA LYS A 60 -21.11 -4.90 -12.99
C LYS A 60 -21.00 -5.89 -14.15
N ASP A 61 -21.87 -5.75 -15.15
CA ASP A 61 -21.79 -6.51 -16.41
C ASP A 61 -20.59 -6.02 -17.24
N MET A 62 -19.41 -6.58 -16.95
CA MET A 62 -18.12 -6.26 -17.59
C MET A 62 -17.97 -6.88 -18.99
N ASP A 63 -18.91 -7.71 -19.42
CA ASP A 63 -18.97 -8.33 -20.73
C ASP A 63 -19.64 -7.41 -21.77
N GLU A 64 -20.59 -6.59 -21.35
CA GLU A 64 -21.32 -5.66 -22.22
C GLU A 64 -20.54 -4.37 -22.56
N ASP A 65 -19.62 -3.95 -21.70
CA ASP A 65 -18.87 -2.69 -21.83
C ASP A 65 -17.36 -2.86 -21.66
N GLU A 66 -16.62 -2.61 -22.74
CA GLU A 66 -15.15 -2.64 -22.77
C GLU A 66 -14.53 -1.57 -21.85
N ALA A 67 -15.17 -0.41 -21.69
CA ALA A 67 -14.70 0.62 -20.77
C ALA A 67 -14.78 0.14 -19.31
N SER A 68 -15.85 -0.55 -18.94
CA SER A 68 -16.01 -1.17 -17.61
C SER A 68 -14.96 -2.24 -17.33
N PHE A 69 -14.59 -3.06 -18.33
CA PHE A 69 -13.49 -4.01 -18.20
C PHE A 69 -12.15 -3.30 -18.00
N HIS A 70 -11.86 -2.26 -18.80
CA HIS A 70 -10.63 -1.47 -18.65
C HIS A 70 -10.55 -0.74 -17.29
N GLN A 71 -11.67 -0.29 -16.75
CA GLN A 71 -11.72 0.29 -15.41
C GLN A 71 -11.33 -0.75 -14.35
N CYS A 72 -11.78 -1.99 -14.48
CA CYS A 72 -11.35 -3.09 -13.60
C CYS A 72 -9.83 -3.28 -13.65
N VAL A 73 -9.26 -3.38 -14.87
CA VAL A 73 -7.82 -3.54 -15.06
C VAL A 73 -7.05 -2.38 -14.45
N ALA A 74 -7.51 -1.15 -14.66
CA ALA A 74 -6.88 0.05 -14.11
C ALA A 74 -6.90 0.05 -12.58
N ALA A 75 -8.02 -0.32 -11.96
CA ALA A 75 -8.14 -0.39 -10.50
C ALA A 75 -7.20 -1.44 -9.91
N VAL A 76 -7.14 -2.65 -10.47
CA VAL A 76 -6.23 -3.71 -10.03
C VAL A 76 -4.76 -3.29 -10.19
N SER A 77 -4.42 -2.69 -11.33
CA SER A 77 -3.05 -2.21 -11.60
C SER A 77 -2.64 -1.07 -10.66
N ALA A 78 -3.57 -0.16 -10.36
CA ALA A 78 -3.34 0.93 -9.42
C ALA A 78 -3.15 0.39 -7.98
N ALA A 79 -3.94 -0.60 -7.57
CA ALA A 79 -3.75 -1.28 -6.29
C ALA A 79 -2.36 -1.93 -6.22
N ALA A 80 -1.95 -2.67 -7.25
CA ALA A 80 -0.62 -3.28 -7.31
C ALA A 80 0.53 -2.25 -7.17
N ALA A 81 0.42 -1.11 -7.87
CA ALA A 81 1.42 -0.04 -7.80
C ALA A 81 1.50 0.61 -6.41
N LEU A 82 0.38 0.68 -5.68
CA LEU A 82 0.32 1.26 -4.34
C LEU A 82 0.79 0.30 -3.25
N ALA A 83 0.60 -1.01 -3.43
CA ALA A 83 0.79 -2.04 -2.42
C ALA A 83 2.11 -1.90 -1.64
N LYS A 84 3.25 -1.73 -2.34
CA LYS A 84 4.58 -1.55 -1.73
C LYS A 84 4.72 -0.35 -0.79
N LEU A 85 3.88 0.67 -0.94
CA LEU A 85 3.91 1.88 -0.14
C LEU A 85 3.00 1.78 1.10
N THR A 86 2.17 0.74 1.17
CA THR A 86 1.20 0.55 2.24
C THR A 86 1.83 -0.04 3.51
N SER A 87 1.13 0.11 4.63
CA SER A 87 1.43 -0.63 5.85
C SER A 87 1.04 -2.12 5.76
N PHE A 88 0.24 -2.50 4.77
CA PHE A 88 -0.32 -3.85 4.61
C PHE A 88 0.68 -4.83 4.01
N GLU A 89 1.56 -4.39 3.10
CA GLU A 89 2.60 -5.24 2.49
C GLU A 89 3.44 -5.97 3.55
N LYS A 90 3.79 -5.28 4.64
CA LYS A 90 4.55 -5.89 5.75
C LYS A 90 3.80 -7.02 6.45
N GLN A 91 2.48 -6.96 6.45
CA GLN A 91 1.59 -7.92 7.11
C GLN A 91 1.10 -8.99 6.15
N ASN A 92 1.10 -8.72 4.86
CA ASN A 92 0.61 -9.56 3.78
C ASN A 92 1.60 -9.49 2.61
N ASP A 93 2.77 -10.08 2.87
CA ASP A 93 3.93 -10.07 1.98
C ASP A 93 3.60 -10.73 0.64
N GLY A 94 3.82 -10.00 -0.45
CA GLY A 94 3.56 -10.44 -1.82
C GLY A 94 2.20 -10.06 -2.37
N ILE A 95 1.38 -9.27 -1.65
CA ILE A 95 0.11 -8.76 -2.21
C ILE A 95 0.37 -7.88 -3.44
N ASP A 96 1.47 -7.13 -3.47
CA ASP A 96 1.92 -6.39 -4.65
C ASP A 96 2.15 -7.31 -5.87
N VAL A 97 2.85 -8.43 -5.67
CA VAL A 97 3.18 -9.41 -6.72
C VAL A 97 1.92 -10.10 -7.23
N VAL A 98 1.02 -10.48 -6.32
CA VAL A 98 -0.23 -11.14 -6.68
C VAL A 98 -1.13 -10.20 -7.48
N LEU A 99 -1.30 -8.95 -7.04
CA LEU A 99 -2.11 -7.97 -7.75
C LEU A 99 -1.51 -7.59 -9.11
N ASP A 100 -0.19 -7.43 -9.21
CA ASP A 100 0.50 -7.18 -10.48
C ASP A 100 0.34 -8.36 -11.46
N GLY A 101 0.54 -9.58 -10.97
CA GLY A 101 0.33 -10.81 -11.75
C GLY A 101 -1.12 -10.93 -12.23
N PHE A 102 -2.08 -10.64 -11.36
CA PHE A 102 -3.49 -10.67 -11.71
C PHE A 102 -3.86 -9.57 -12.72
N GLY A 103 -3.35 -8.35 -12.56
CA GLY A 103 -3.52 -7.27 -13.53
C GLY A 103 -3.02 -7.64 -14.93
N LYS A 104 -1.88 -8.34 -15.01
CA LYS A 104 -1.35 -8.89 -16.28
C LYS A 104 -2.26 -9.97 -16.86
N ASN A 105 -2.83 -10.84 -16.03
CA ASN A 105 -3.80 -11.84 -16.48
C ASN A 105 -5.07 -11.19 -17.05
N LEU A 106 -5.54 -10.09 -16.46
CA LEU A 106 -6.68 -9.32 -16.98
C LEU A 106 -6.38 -8.67 -18.33
N LEU A 107 -5.14 -8.25 -18.56
CA LEU A 107 -4.70 -7.70 -19.85
C LEU A 107 -4.58 -8.75 -20.96
N ASN A 108 -4.56 -10.04 -20.62
CA ASN A 108 -4.50 -11.12 -21.61
C ASN A 108 -5.91 -11.44 -22.16
N PRO A 109 -6.19 -11.20 -23.45
CA PRO A 109 -7.51 -11.45 -24.02
C PRO A 109 -7.97 -12.92 -23.93
N SER A 110 -7.04 -13.88 -23.93
CA SER A 110 -7.40 -15.31 -23.80
C SER A 110 -8.03 -15.64 -22.46
N ASN A 111 -7.76 -14.84 -21.43
CA ASN A 111 -8.19 -15.09 -20.06
C ASN A 111 -9.54 -14.42 -19.76
N ARG A 112 -10.02 -13.54 -20.64
CA ARG A 112 -11.22 -12.71 -20.40
C ARG A 112 -12.46 -13.56 -20.07
N ALA A 113 -12.73 -14.61 -20.84
CA ALA A 113 -13.89 -15.48 -20.60
C ALA A 113 -13.80 -16.21 -19.25
N ALA A 114 -12.61 -16.69 -18.87
CA ALA A 114 -12.39 -17.37 -17.60
C ALA A 114 -12.54 -16.43 -16.40
N VAL A 115 -12.01 -15.20 -16.52
CA VAL A 115 -12.17 -14.14 -15.52
C VAL A 115 -13.64 -13.74 -15.35
N LEU A 116 -14.35 -13.49 -16.46
CA LEU A 116 -15.77 -13.10 -16.41
C LEU A 116 -16.66 -14.20 -15.82
N GLY A 117 -16.39 -15.47 -16.17
CA GLY A 117 -17.09 -16.62 -15.57
C GLY A 117 -16.88 -16.78 -14.06
N LYS A 118 -15.90 -16.06 -13.49
CA LYS A 118 -15.53 -16.07 -12.07
C LYS A 118 -15.71 -14.70 -11.41
N ALA A 119 -16.34 -13.75 -12.08
CA ALA A 119 -16.53 -12.40 -11.58
C ALA A 119 -17.18 -12.33 -10.17
N PRO A 120 -18.21 -13.14 -9.83
CA PRO A 120 -18.77 -13.13 -8.47
C PRO A 120 -17.77 -13.53 -7.39
N GLU A 121 -16.95 -14.57 -7.65
CA GLU A 121 -15.92 -15.05 -6.73
C GLU A 121 -14.80 -14.00 -6.57
N LEU A 122 -14.37 -13.40 -7.69
CA LEU A 122 -13.38 -12.33 -7.69
C LEU A 122 -13.88 -11.10 -6.93
N ARG A 123 -15.13 -10.70 -7.12
CA ARG A 123 -15.76 -9.62 -6.36
C ARG A 123 -15.66 -9.87 -4.86
N GLU A 124 -15.94 -11.08 -4.40
CA GLU A 124 -15.83 -11.42 -2.97
C GLU A 124 -14.39 -11.33 -2.46
N LEU A 125 -13.42 -11.82 -3.23
CA LEU A 125 -12.00 -11.73 -2.86
C LEU A 125 -11.55 -10.27 -2.74
N PHE A 126 -11.85 -9.43 -3.74
CA PHE A 126 -11.50 -8.01 -3.70
C PHE A 126 -12.26 -7.25 -2.61
N ALA A 127 -13.52 -7.60 -2.32
CA ALA A 127 -14.27 -7.01 -1.22
C ALA A 127 -13.65 -7.36 0.15
N LYS A 128 -13.21 -8.60 0.35
CA LYS A 128 -12.48 -9.03 1.56
C LYS A 128 -11.16 -8.29 1.70
N LEU A 129 -10.37 -8.19 0.62
CA LEU A 129 -9.13 -7.41 0.64
C LEU A 129 -9.37 -5.93 0.90
N ASN A 130 -10.45 -5.33 0.39
CA ASN A 130 -10.79 -3.94 0.71
C ASN A 130 -11.08 -3.74 2.22
N GLN A 131 -11.83 -4.66 2.83
CA GLN A 131 -12.13 -4.61 4.26
C GLN A 131 -10.88 -4.85 5.11
N ASN A 132 -10.11 -5.88 4.76
CA ASN A 132 -8.88 -6.27 5.43
C ASN A 132 -7.74 -6.58 4.42
N PRO A 133 -6.99 -5.56 3.99
CA PRO A 133 -5.83 -5.73 3.11
C PRO A 133 -4.72 -6.65 3.63
N ALA A 134 -4.66 -6.87 4.95
CA ALA A 134 -3.67 -7.74 5.58
C ALA A 134 -4.07 -9.23 5.53
N ASP A 135 -5.19 -9.58 4.90
CA ASP A 135 -5.66 -10.96 4.78
C ASP A 135 -4.85 -11.77 3.76
N LYS A 136 -3.88 -12.52 4.28
CA LYS A 136 -3.03 -13.45 3.50
C LYS A 136 -3.82 -14.57 2.85
N GLU A 137 -4.86 -15.08 3.50
CA GLU A 137 -5.63 -16.21 2.95
C GLU A 137 -6.36 -15.77 1.69
N THR A 138 -6.99 -14.60 1.73
CA THR A 138 -7.66 -14.03 0.54
C THR A 138 -6.66 -13.73 -0.57
N THR A 139 -5.46 -13.27 -0.23
CA THR A 139 -4.37 -13.02 -1.21
C THR A 139 -3.89 -14.30 -1.87
N ASN A 140 -3.71 -15.37 -1.08
CA ASN A 140 -3.33 -16.68 -1.61
C ASN A 140 -4.39 -17.25 -2.54
N LYS A 141 -5.68 -17.12 -2.22
CA LYS A 141 -6.78 -17.54 -3.10
C LYS A 141 -6.77 -16.79 -4.44
N LEU A 142 -6.48 -15.49 -4.40
CA LEU A 142 -6.34 -14.70 -5.63
C LEU A 142 -5.12 -15.16 -6.45
N ALA A 143 -4.01 -15.51 -5.79
CA ALA A 143 -2.82 -16.07 -6.44
C ALA A 143 -3.11 -17.42 -7.09
N GLU A 144 -3.75 -18.34 -6.36
CA GLU A 144 -4.16 -19.66 -6.86
C GLU A 144 -5.07 -19.52 -8.09
N PHE A 145 -6.04 -18.61 -8.05
CA PHE A 145 -6.87 -18.32 -9.23
C PHE A 145 -6.01 -17.79 -10.39
N GLY A 146 -5.12 -16.84 -10.12
CA GLY A 146 -4.20 -16.29 -11.12
C GLY A 146 -3.31 -17.34 -11.79
N ASP A 147 -2.88 -18.37 -11.05
CA ASP A 147 -2.10 -19.48 -11.57
C ASP A 147 -2.89 -20.40 -12.52
N THR A 148 -4.22 -20.48 -12.37
CA THR A 148 -5.08 -21.22 -13.32
C THR A 148 -5.22 -20.53 -14.68
N LEU A 149 -4.82 -19.25 -14.78
CA LEU A 149 -4.93 -18.43 -16.00
C LEU A 149 -3.60 -18.33 -16.78
N ARG A 150 -2.54 -18.98 -16.30
CA ARG A 150 -1.20 -18.97 -16.92
C ARG A 150 -1.04 -20.08 -17.96
#